data_AF-A0AA36N5V1-F1
#
_entry.id   AF-A0AA36N5V1-F1
#
_cell.length_a   1.000
_cell.length_b   1.000
_cell.length_c   1.000
_cell.angle_alpha   90.00
_cell.angle_beta   90.00
_cell.angle_gamma   90.00
#
_symmetry.space_group_name_H-M   'P 1'
#
loop_
_entity.id
_entity.type
_entity.pdbx_description
1 polymer ?
#
loop_
_entity_poly.entity_id
_entity_poly.type
_entity_poly.pdbx_seq_one_letter_code
_entity_poly.pdbx_strand_id
1 'polypeptide(L)'
;MVRSLWSLWSLWILRLAAGAGQDESGPFGVVSKQIVQEECPGIAVPALNFWKQLQAHFFEAQSAYYSSSADSKFIALLAGVEGLNMLMRNLESAYACPILAARNFKLVGDWSTAVGHPYRARCLLQLGNIFKIQAMARWYNQLPSSSAPQRFESRLQVEFTIAITQLHAALQVPLRPLVRWPGGTAQPRIQVHSICHYRPDPSAPGECPLPQLSEPNHRAYAERHGYKYVLHTELPLPDREAHYSKMLVIHQAFLSAESPDWVFFIDCDAFFTDPHTRLEDILATYGAAGAGPDFLVAEDPGGINTGTMLVRRSEWSLVFLERVANSGFAVAWDQSMFFWEILNPSLLPKVPERSTVATDYSLPKEVALVHQAHLNAFVPPASGDWSAHEWRPGDFVRHFAGCPWQESHCLSLMRETAFAAQQQLKA
;
A
#
# COMPACT_ATOMS: atom_id res chain seq x y z
N MET A 1 10.79 6.69 37.24
CA MET A 1 11.29 5.65 36.32
C MET A 1 11.00 5.94 34.86
N VAL A 2 9.77 6.29 34.44
CA VAL A 2 9.44 6.58 33.03
C VAL A 2 10.27 7.73 32.43
N ARG A 3 10.55 8.80 33.20
CA ARG A 3 11.44 9.90 32.77
C ARG A 3 12.92 9.51 32.58
N SER A 4 13.43 8.53 33.34
CA SER A 4 14.84 8.11 33.22
C SER A 4 15.06 7.13 32.07
N LEU A 5 14.03 6.35 31.71
CA LEU A 5 14.04 5.56 30.47
C LEU A 5 13.96 6.50 29.27
N TRP A 6 13.03 7.45 29.22
CA TRP A 6 12.98 8.43 28.11
C TRP A 6 14.29 9.20 27.89
N SER A 7 15.02 9.56 28.95
CA SER A 7 16.34 10.19 28.83
C SER A 7 17.43 9.28 28.26
N LEU A 8 17.37 7.97 28.51
CA LEU A 8 18.32 7.00 27.94
C LEU A 8 18.10 6.81 26.43
N TRP A 9 16.85 6.88 25.97
CA TRP A 9 16.49 6.66 24.57
C TRP A 9 16.75 7.93 23.73
N SER A 10 16.58 9.12 24.29
CA SER A 10 16.95 10.39 23.64
C SER A 10 18.48 10.60 23.54
N LEU A 11 19.26 10.09 24.50
CA LEU A 11 20.73 9.98 24.38
C LEU A 11 21.17 8.97 23.30
N TRP A 12 20.36 7.94 23.04
CA TRP A 12 20.60 6.95 21.99
C TRP A 12 20.45 7.54 20.58
N ILE A 13 19.44 8.39 20.35
CA ILE A 13 19.21 9.11 19.09
C ILE A 13 20.43 9.97 18.71
N LEU A 14 21.05 10.64 19.69
CA LEU A 14 22.26 11.43 19.47
C LEU A 14 23.48 10.56 19.11
N ARG A 15 23.56 9.31 19.58
CA ARG A 15 24.66 8.38 19.25
C ARG A 15 24.58 7.86 17.81
N LEU A 16 23.37 7.57 17.32
CA LEU A 16 23.12 7.16 15.93
C LEU A 16 23.42 8.30 14.93
N ALA A 17 22.97 9.51 15.24
CA ALA A 17 23.18 10.68 14.37
C ALA A 17 24.65 11.12 14.33
N ALA A 18 25.43 10.86 15.39
CA ALA A 18 26.82 11.28 15.49
C ALA A 18 27.83 10.31 14.83
N GLY A 19 27.39 9.18 14.25
CA GLY A 19 28.30 8.19 13.67
C GLY A 19 29.36 7.67 14.66
N ALA A 20 29.07 7.75 15.96
CA ALA A 20 30.08 7.63 17.00
C ALA A 20 30.25 6.16 17.43
N GLY A 21 31.35 5.56 16.96
CA GLY A 21 32.09 4.53 17.71
C GLY A 21 31.58 3.10 17.62
N GLN A 22 32.51 2.21 17.29
CA GLN A 22 32.36 0.75 17.22
C GLN A 22 32.17 0.07 18.58
N ASP A 23 31.33 0.58 19.47
CA ASP A 23 31.29 0.01 20.81
C ASP A 23 30.38 -1.23 20.86
N GLU A 24 31.00 -2.42 20.94
CA GLU A 24 30.33 -3.69 21.24
C GLU A 24 29.90 -3.80 22.73
N SER A 25 30.00 -2.71 23.49
CA SER A 25 29.84 -2.66 24.95
C SER A 25 28.41 -2.82 25.48
N GLY A 26 27.38 -2.80 24.62
CA GLY A 26 26.00 -3.07 25.00
C GLY A 26 25.70 -4.57 25.13
N PRO A 27 24.74 -4.99 25.98
CA PRO A 27 24.45 -6.42 26.24
C PRO A 27 24.04 -7.20 24.99
N PHE A 28 23.55 -6.50 23.96
CA PHE A 28 23.11 -7.11 22.70
C PHE A 28 24.04 -6.83 21.50
N GLY A 29 25.18 -6.15 21.68
CA GLY A 29 26.02 -5.68 20.58
C GLY A 29 26.57 -6.81 19.69
N VAL A 30 27.03 -7.89 20.31
CA VAL A 30 27.59 -9.07 19.62
C VAL A 30 26.49 -9.85 18.88
N VAL A 31 25.40 -10.19 19.57
CA VAL A 31 24.30 -10.97 18.98
C VAL A 31 23.58 -10.21 17.86
N SER A 32 23.44 -8.90 17.98
CA SER A 32 22.83 -8.04 16.95
C SER A 32 23.61 -8.10 15.64
N LYS A 33 24.95 -7.99 15.71
CA LYS A 33 25.81 -8.10 14.54
C LYS A 33 25.70 -9.49 13.89
N GLN A 34 25.75 -10.55 14.69
CA GLN A 34 25.67 -11.92 14.19
C GLN A 34 24.36 -12.19 13.45
N ILE A 35 23.22 -11.77 14.02
CA ILE A 35 21.90 -11.94 13.40
C ILE A 35 21.80 -11.16 12.08
N VAL A 36 22.30 -9.92 12.04
CA VAL A 36 22.29 -9.14 10.79
C VAL A 36 23.14 -9.80 9.71
N GLN A 37 24.30 -10.34 10.06
CA GLN A 37 25.18 -11.03 9.11
C GLN A 37 24.61 -12.37 8.64
N GLU A 38 23.86 -13.08 9.50
CA GLU A 38 23.19 -14.33 9.15
C GLU A 38 21.99 -14.09 8.23
N GLU A 39 21.12 -13.14 8.58
CA GLU A 39 19.88 -12.88 7.86
C GLU A 39 20.09 -12.09 6.57
N CYS A 40 21.15 -11.28 6.52
CA CYS A 40 21.48 -10.42 5.39
C CYS A 40 22.97 -10.56 5.02
N PRO A 41 23.37 -11.73 4.48
CA PRO A 41 24.76 -11.99 4.11
C PRO A 41 25.23 -11.02 3.03
N GLY A 42 26.46 -10.53 3.15
CA GLY A 42 27.05 -9.60 2.17
C GLY A 42 26.56 -8.15 2.27
N ILE A 43 25.79 -7.81 3.32
CA ILE A 43 25.36 -6.44 3.58
C ILE A 43 26.55 -5.47 3.65
N ALA A 44 26.45 -4.32 2.99
CA ALA A 44 27.49 -3.30 2.97
C ALA A 44 27.78 -2.74 4.37
N VAL A 45 29.03 -2.39 4.65
CA VAL A 45 29.48 -1.93 5.99
C VAL A 45 28.63 -0.78 6.56
N PRO A 46 28.24 0.27 5.81
CA PRO A 46 27.37 1.32 6.34
C PRO A 46 26.01 0.79 6.82
N ALA A 47 25.36 -0.06 6.00
CA ALA A 47 24.08 -0.67 6.33
C ALA A 47 24.21 -1.69 7.49
N LEU A 48 25.31 -2.45 7.55
CA LEU A 48 25.61 -3.35 8.66
C LEU A 48 25.71 -2.60 10.00
N ASN A 49 26.41 -1.46 10.01
CA ASN A 49 26.57 -0.65 11.22
C ASN A 49 25.24 -0.05 11.69
N PHE A 50 24.42 0.42 10.75
CA PHE A 50 23.07 0.88 11.05
C PHE A 50 22.21 -0.24 11.64
N TRP A 51 22.16 -1.40 10.96
CA TRP A 51 21.37 -2.54 11.40
C TRP A 51 21.84 -3.14 12.72
N LYS A 52 23.15 -3.19 12.99
CA LYS A 52 23.68 -3.62 14.29
C LYS A 52 23.09 -2.79 15.43
N GLN A 53 23.05 -1.47 15.27
CA GLN A 53 22.49 -0.57 16.28
C GLN A 53 20.97 -0.74 16.36
N LEU A 54 20.29 -0.70 15.22
CA LEU A 54 18.84 -0.85 15.18
C LEU A 54 18.36 -2.19 15.77
N GLN A 55 19.07 -3.28 15.49
CA GLN A 55 18.73 -4.60 16.02
C GLN A 55 18.96 -4.69 17.54
N ALA A 56 20.02 -4.05 18.07
CA ALA A 56 20.23 -3.96 19.51
C ALA A 56 19.09 -3.19 20.19
N HIS A 57 18.63 -2.09 19.59
CA HIS A 57 17.47 -1.33 20.04
C HIS A 57 16.19 -2.18 20.08
N PHE A 58 15.94 -2.99 19.05
CA PHE A 58 14.80 -3.92 19.06
C PHE A 58 14.91 -5.00 20.14
N PHE A 59 16.12 -5.49 20.46
CA PHE A 59 16.30 -6.42 21.58
C PHE A 59 16.08 -5.78 22.94
N GLU A 60 16.49 -4.52 23.13
CA GLU A 60 16.18 -3.75 24.34
C GLU A 60 14.66 -3.55 24.48
N ALA A 61 13.98 -3.19 23.39
CA ALA A 61 12.52 -3.07 23.34
C ALA A 61 11.83 -4.40 23.67
N GLN A 62 12.31 -5.51 23.10
CA GLN A 62 11.76 -6.83 23.33
C GLN A 62 11.99 -7.31 24.77
N SER A 63 13.15 -7.01 25.36
CA SER A 63 13.42 -7.26 26.79
C SER A 63 12.43 -6.50 27.68
N ALA A 64 12.15 -5.23 27.35
CA ALA A 64 11.12 -4.47 28.04
C ALA A 64 9.75 -5.16 27.91
N TYR A 65 9.34 -5.59 26.71
CA TYR A 65 8.03 -6.21 26.46
C TYR A 65 7.74 -7.41 27.38
N TYR A 66 8.75 -8.25 27.65
CA TYR A 66 8.61 -9.44 28.49
C TYR A 66 8.87 -9.20 29.98
N SER A 67 9.19 -7.98 30.39
CA SER A 67 9.32 -7.64 31.81
C SER A 67 7.95 -7.58 32.50
N SER A 68 7.92 -7.88 33.81
CA SER A 68 6.69 -8.10 34.58
C SER A 68 5.83 -6.86 34.86
N SER A 69 6.27 -5.65 34.50
CA SER A 69 5.49 -4.43 34.80
C SER A 69 4.40 -4.18 33.76
N ALA A 70 3.21 -3.74 34.19
CA ALA A 70 2.10 -3.46 33.28
C ALA A 70 2.43 -2.36 32.24
N ASP A 71 3.36 -1.46 32.57
CA ASP A 71 3.81 -0.36 31.72
C ASP A 71 4.81 -0.80 30.63
N SER A 72 5.41 -1.98 30.80
CA SER A 72 6.55 -2.41 30.00
C SER A 72 6.19 -2.72 28.55
N LYS A 73 5.03 -3.32 28.31
CA LYS A 73 4.54 -3.66 26.96
C LYS A 73 4.29 -2.40 26.13
N PHE A 74 3.73 -1.37 26.76
CA PHE A 74 3.50 -0.10 26.10
C PHE A 74 4.83 0.61 25.82
N ILE A 75 5.78 0.61 26.76
CA ILE A 75 7.13 1.14 26.54
C ILE A 75 7.83 0.42 25.38
N ALA A 76 7.70 -0.90 25.30
CA ALA A 76 8.25 -1.68 24.19
C ALA A 76 7.61 -1.32 22.85
N LEU A 77 6.30 -1.10 22.80
CA LEU A 77 5.63 -0.59 21.60
C LEU A 77 6.20 0.77 21.19
N LEU A 78 6.33 1.72 22.13
CA LEU A 78 6.88 3.05 21.83
C LEU A 78 8.30 2.95 21.25
N ALA A 79 9.15 2.15 21.88
CA ALA A 79 10.50 1.85 21.41
C ALA A 79 10.50 1.20 20.02
N GLY A 80 9.62 0.22 19.78
CA GLY A 80 9.49 -0.47 18.51
C GLY A 80 9.05 0.48 17.38
N VAL A 81 8.04 1.32 17.62
CA VAL A 81 7.58 2.34 16.66
C VAL A 81 8.70 3.32 16.33
N GLU A 82 9.48 3.75 17.32
CA GLU A 82 10.63 4.63 17.08
C GLU A 82 11.73 3.94 16.25
N GLY A 83 12.02 2.67 16.53
CA GLY A 83 12.95 1.88 15.72
C GLY A 83 12.51 1.77 14.26
N LEU A 84 11.20 1.55 14.03
CA LEU A 84 10.63 1.54 12.68
C LEU A 84 10.67 2.94 12.02
N ASN A 85 10.41 4.01 12.77
CA ASN A 85 10.55 5.39 12.28
C ASN A 85 11.98 5.66 11.79
N MET A 86 13.00 5.25 12.56
CA MET A 86 14.40 5.35 12.16
C MET A 86 14.71 4.52 10.92
N LEU A 87 14.20 3.29 10.85
CA LEU A 87 14.34 2.42 9.68
C LEU A 87 13.77 3.06 8.41
N MET A 88 12.57 3.63 8.51
CA MET A 88 11.89 4.24 7.36
C MET A 88 12.50 5.57 6.92
N ARG A 89 13.22 6.27 7.80
CA ARG A 89 14.06 7.42 7.42
C ARG A 89 15.37 7.01 6.72
N ASN A 90 15.74 5.74 6.78
CA ASN A 90 16.93 5.17 6.14
C ASN A 90 16.53 4.01 5.21
N LEU A 91 15.77 4.33 4.15
CA LEU A 91 15.26 3.35 3.20
C LEU A 91 16.36 2.55 2.51
N GLU A 92 17.54 3.13 2.27
CA GLU A 92 18.69 2.41 1.72
C GLU A 92 19.06 1.20 2.60
N SER A 93 19.15 1.41 3.91
CA SER A 93 19.44 0.32 4.85
C SER A 93 18.26 -0.64 4.97
N ALA A 94 17.01 -0.15 4.97
CA ALA A 94 15.82 -1.00 4.98
C ALA A 94 15.80 -1.95 3.77
N TYR A 95 16.12 -1.44 2.58
CA TYR A 95 16.28 -2.23 1.37
C TYR A 95 17.53 -3.09 1.40
N ALA A 96 18.61 -2.73 2.10
CA ALA A 96 19.75 -3.63 2.22
C ALA A 96 19.38 -4.94 2.94
N CYS A 97 18.39 -4.90 3.84
CA CYS A 97 17.98 -6.06 4.64
C CYS A 97 16.44 -6.14 4.84
N PRO A 98 15.69 -6.45 3.77
CA PRO A 98 14.23 -6.41 3.79
C PRO A 98 13.61 -7.48 4.70
N ILE A 99 14.32 -8.59 4.93
CA ILE A 99 13.83 -9.66 5.83
C ILE A 99 13.80 -9.21 7.30
N LEU A 100 14.83 -8.52 7.78
CA LEU A 100 14.82 -7.95 9.13
C LEU A 100 13.83 -6.80 9.26
N ALA A 101 13.67 -5.98 8.20
CA ALA A 101 12.62 -4.97 8.16
C ALA A 101 11.24 -5.63 8.37
N ALA A 102 10.91 -6.65 7.57
CA ALA A 102 9.64 -7.37 7.69
C ALA A 102 9.44 -7.97 9.10
N ARG A 103 10.45 -8.62 9.67
CA ARG A 103 10.38 -9.18 11.03
C ARG A 103 10.15 -8.12 12.11
N ASN A 104 10.80 -6.96 12.01
CA ASN A 104 10.61 -5.88 12.97
C ASN A 104 9.23 -5.23 12.83
N PHE A 105 8.71 -5.05 11.62
CA PHE A 105 7.32 -4.61 11.42
C PHE A 105 6.32 -5.61 12.01
N LYS A 106 6.53 -6.91 11.78
CA LYS A 106 5.71 -7.98 12.37
C LYS A 106 5.73 -7.95 13.89
N LEU A 107 6.92 -7.86 14.49
CA LEU A 107 7.12 -7.78 15.94
C LEU A 107 6.35 -6.62 16.57
N VAL A 108 6.49 -5.41 16.00
CA VAL A 108 5.82 -4.22 16.52
C VAL A 108 4.31 -4.25 16.23
N GLY A 109 3.89 -4.86 15.12
CA GLY A 109 2.47 -5.12 14.83
C GLY A 109 1.82 -6.06 15.86
N ASP A 110 2.53 -7.12 16.25
CA ASP A 110 2.08 -8.06 17.29
C ASP A 110 2.00 -7.36 18.66
N TRP A 111 2.99 -6.53 19.01
CA TRP A 111 2.95 -5.72 20.22
C TRP A 111 1.79 -4.73 20.21
N SER A 112 1.54 -4.07 19.08
CA SER A 112 0.40 -3.16 18.90
C SER A 112 -0.92 -3.89 19.17
N THR A 113 -1.10 -5.08 18.59
CA THR A 113 -2.29 -5.92 18.85
C THR A 113 -2.41 -6.26 20.34
N ALA A 114 -1.31 -6.68 20.97
CA ALA A 114 -1.30 -7.12 22.37
C ALA A 114 -1.60 -6.01 23.38
N VAL A 115 -1.38 -4.74 23.04
CA VAL A 115 -1.71 -3.59 23.89
C VAL A 115 -3.02 -2.88 23.50
N GLY A 116 -3.79 -3.44 22.57
CA GLY A 116 -5.11 -2.90 22.19
C GLY A 116 -5.08 -1.83 21.09
N HIS A 117 -4.12 -1.91 20.18
CA HIS A 117 -3.94 -0.99 19.05
C HIS A 117 -4.06 -1.71 17.68
N PRO A 118 -5.24 -2.26 17.35
CA PRO A 118 -5.40 -3.17 16.21
C PRO A 118 -5.31 -2.47 14.84
N TYR A 119 -5.73 -1.21 14.71
CA TYR A 119 -5.61 -0.44 13.46
C TYR A 119 -4.15 -0.15 13.12
N ARG A 120 -3.35 0.30 14.10
CA ARG A 120 -1.90 0.43 13.95
C ARG A 120 -1.26 -0.90 13.60
N ALA A 121 -1.64 -1.98 14.30
CA ALA A 121 -1.12 -3.31 14.02
C ALA A 121 -1.33 -3.70 12.56
N ARG A 122 -2.55 -3.50 12.02
CA ARG A 122 -2.87 -3.78 10.62
C ARG A 122 -1.97 -2.99 9.66
N CYS A 123 -1.84 -1.68 9.86
CA CYS A 123 -1.00 -0.85 8.99
C CYS A 123 0.49 -1.24 9.05
N LEU A 124 1.01 -1.56 10.25
CA LEU A 124 2.39 -2.03 10.42
C LEU A 124 2.63 -3.37 9.72
N LEU A 125 1.67 -4.30 9.80
CA LEU A 125 1.76 -5.59 9.11
C LEU A 125 1.67 -5.42 7.60
N GLN A 126 0.77 -4.57 7.09
CA GLN A 126 0.69 -4.29 5.66
C GLN A 126 2.00 -3.68 5.12
N LEU A 127 2.62 -2.74 5.85
CA LEU A 127 3.95 -2.21 5.49
C LEU A 127 5.06 -3.27 5.60
N GLY A 128 5.06 -4.09 6.66
CA GLY A 128 6.00 -5.19 6.82
C GLY A 128 5.88 -6.22 5.68
N ASN A 129 4.66 -6.44 5.19
CA ASN A 129 4.37 -7.35 4.09
C ASN A 129 5.00 -6.90 2.78
N ILE A 130 5.10 -5.58 2.55
CA ILE A 130 5.80 -5.01 1.39
C ILE A 130 7.29 -5.38 1.43
N PHE A 131 7.95 -5.25 2.58
CA PHE A 131 9.33 -5.70 2.75
C PHE A 131 9.48 -7.22 2.63
N LYS A 132 8.51 -8.00 3.15
CA LYS A 132 8.47 -9.45 2.99
C LYS A 132 8.41 -9.84 1.50
N ILE A 133 7.52 -9.20 0.72
CA ILE A 133 7.42 -9.40 -0.72
C ILE A 133 8.74 -9.03 -1.40
N GLN A 134 9.40 -7.93 -0.99
CA GLN A 134 10.72 -7.57 -1.51
C GLN A 134 11.78 -8.65 -1.25
N ALA A 135 11.80 -9.21 -0.03
CA ALA A 135 12.72 -10.30 0.32
C ALA A 135 12.45 -11.55 -0.53
N MET A 136 11.17 -11.89 -0.74
CA MET A 136 10.76 -13.00 -1.61
C MET A 136 11.08 -12.75 -3.09
N ALA A 137 10.88 -11.54 -3.58
CA ALA A 137 11.18 -11.17 -4.97
C ALA A 137 12.69 -11.24 -5.25
N ARG A 138 13.55 -10.85 -4.29
CA ARG A 138 15.00 -11.07 -4.41
C ARG A 138 15.35 -12.54 -4.50
N TRP A 139 14.70 -13.37 -3.68
CA TRP A 139 14.87 -14.82 -3.74
C TRP A 139 14.48 -15.39 -5.11
N TYR A 140 13.34 -14.97 -5.68
CA TYR A 140 12.84 -15.49 -6.96
C TYR A 140 13.60 -14.94 -8.19
N ASN A 141 13.92 -13.64 -8.20
CA ASN A 141 14.47 -12.95 -9.38
C ASN A 141 16.01 -12.98 -9.46
N GLN A 142 16.72 -13.22 -8.35
CA GLN A 142 18.19 -13.29 -8.33
C GLN A 142 18.71 -14.73 -8.41
N LEU A 143 18.10 -15.55 -9.25
CA LEU A 143 18.55 -16.92 -9.52
C LEU A 143 19.70 -16.96 -10.56
N PRO A 144 20.96 -16.86 -10.12
CA PRO A 144 22.01 -17.78 -10.57
C PRO A 144 22.43 -18.71 -9.43
N SER A 145 22.80 -19.94 -9.78
CA SER A 145 22.97 -21.10 -8.89
C SER A 145 24.17 -21.08 -7.93
N SER A 146 24.82 -19.95 -7.63
CA SER A 146 26.18 -19.99 -7.04
C SER A 146 26.60 -18.92 -6.02
N SER A 147 25.72 -18.06 -5.51
CA SER A 147 26.15 -17.05 -4.51
C SER A 147 25.16 -16.86 -3.37
N ALA A 148 25.62 -17.21 -2.17
CA ALA A 148 24.94 -17.23 -0.86
C ALA A 148 23.81 -18.27 -0.70
N PRO A 149 23.67 -18.92 0.48
CA PRO A 149 22.57 -19.82 0.74
C PRO A 149 21.24 -19.04 0.69
N GLN A 150 20.44 -19.36 -0.31
CA GLN A 150 19.12 -18.82 -0.54
C GLN A 150 18.18 -19.33 0.56
N ARG A 151 17.49 -18.43 1.28
CA ARG A 151 16.62 -18.79 2.40
C ARG A 151 15.19 -18.31 2.15
N PHE A 152 14.31 -19.25 1.76
CA PHE A 152 12.88 -19.01 1.71
C PHE A 152 12.29 -19.14 3.12
N GLU A 153 11.79 -18.04 3.67
CA GLU A 153 11.25 -17.96 5.03
C GLU A 153 9.75 -18.32 5.04
N SER A 154 9.44 -19.60 4.82
CA SER A 154 8.05 -20.11 4.77
C SER A 154 7.24 -19.78 6.01
N ARG A 155 7.88 -19.82 7.19
CA ARG A 155 7.25 -19.44 8.46
C ARG A 155 6.81 -17.99 8.47
N LEU A 156 7.67 -17.07 8.00
CA LEU A 156 7.34 -15.66 7.94
C LEU A 156 6.18 -15.40 6.97
N GLN A 157 6.17 -16.09 5.82
CA GLN A 157 5.05 -16.04 4.88
C GLN A 157 3.73 -16.42 5.56
N VAL A 158 3.68 -17.56 6.25
CA VAL A 158 2.48 -18.04 6.95
C VAL A 158 2.08 -17.07 8.07
N GLU A 159 3.03 -16.57 8.86
CA GLU A 159 2.77 -15.64 9.96
C GLU A 159 2.17 -14.31 9.46
N PHE A 160 2.66 -13.76 8.34
CA PHE A 160 2.08 -12.56 7.74
C PHE A 160 0.68 -12.84 7.18
N THR A 161 0.50 -13.91 6.40
CA THR A 161 -0.80 -14.26 5.82
C THR A 161 -1.86 -14.40 6.89
N ILE A 162 -1.58 -15.16 7.97
CA ILE A 162 -2.55 -15.33 9.06
C ILE A 162 -2.85 -14.00 9.75
N ALA A 163 -1.83 -13.25 10.15
CA ALA A 163 -2.02 -12.02 10.92
C ALA A 163 -2.78 -10.95 10.12
N ILE A 164 -2.42 -10.76 8.85
CA ILE A 164 -3.08 -9.80 7.96
C ILE A 164 -4.52 -10.21 7.68
N THR A 165 -4.77 -11.46 7.29
CA THR A 165 -6.13 -11.91 6.97
C THR A 165 -7.04 -11.80 8.18
N GLN A 166 -6.56 -12.13 9.39
CA GLN A 166 -7.35 -11.99 10.62
C GLN A 166 -7.66 -10.53 10.95
N LEU A 167 -6.68 -9.64 10.90
CA LEU A 167 -6.88 -8.22 11.20
C LEU A 167 -7.70 -7.53 10.12
N HIS A 168 -7.49 -7.86 8.85
CA HIS A 168 -8.31 -7.34 7.76
C HIS A 168 -9.75 -7.82 7.91
N ALA A 169 -10.01 -9.12 8.13
CA ALA A 169 -11.37 -9.62 8.35
C ALA A 169 -12.10 -8.89 9.50
N ALA A 170 -11.38 -8.55 10.58
CA ALA A 170 -11.94 -7.85 11.74
C ALA A 170 -12.12 -6.33 11.55
N LEU A 171 -11.30 -5.69 10.72
CA LEU A 171 -11.20 -4.22 10.64
C LEU A 171 -11.46 -3.63 9.26
N GLN A 172 -11.65 -4.47 8.23
CA GLN A 172 -11.86 -4.06 6.84
C GLN A 172 -12.97 -3.02 6.73
N VAL A 173 -12.86 -2.16 5.71
CA VAL A 173 -13.93 -1.23 5.37
C VAL A 173 -15.23 -2.02 5.19
N PRO A 174 -16.30 -1.76 5.96
CA PRO A 174 -17.54 -2.49 5.79
C PRO A 174 -18.21 -2.12 4.47
N LEU A 175 -18.82 -3.10 3.81
CA LEU A 175 -19.67 -2.82 2.65
C LEU A 175 -20.88 -1.99 3.10
N ARG A 176 -21.06 -0.83 2.48
CA ARG A 176 -22.17 0.10 2.77
C ARG A 176 -23.18 0.07 1.64
N PRO A 177 -24.47 0.26 1.89
CA PRO A 177 -25.42 0.56 0.81
C PRO A 177 -24.98 1.83 0.07
N LEU A 178 -25.04 1.81 -1.27
CA LEU A 178 -24.73 2.99 -2.07
C LEU A 178 -25.73 4.11 -1.78
N VAL A 179 -25.19 5.30 -1.51
CA VAL A 179 -25.95 6.52 -1.24
C VAL A 179 -25.98 7.34 -2.53
N ARG A 180 -27.17 7.76 -2.96
CA ARG A 180 -27.30 8.64 -4.12
C ARG A 180 -26.70 10.01 -3.84
N TRP A 181 -26.08 10.61 -4.85
CA TRP A 181 -25.62 12.00 -4.75
C TRP A 181 -26.75 12.93 -4.28
N PRO A 182 -26.53 13.77 -3.26
CA PRO A 182 -27.58 14.61 -2.71
C PRO A 182 -28.19 15.57 -3.74
N GLY A 183 -29.52 15.67 -3.74
CA GLY A 183 -30.21 16.70 -4.51
C GLY A 183 -29.89 18.09 -3.96
N GLY A 184 -29.57 19.05 -4.84
CA GLY A 184 -29.24 20.43 -4.47
C GLY A 184 -27.74 20.71 -4.29
N THR A 185 -26.88 19.69 -4.26
CA THR A 185 -25.43 19.87 -4.41
C THR A 185 -25.04 19.85 -5.89
N ALA A 186 -24.19 20.79 -6.33
CA ALA A 186 -23.68 20.82 -7.68
C ALA A 186 -22.99 19.48 -8.02
N GLN A 187 -23.27 18.93 -9.21
CA GLN A 187 -22.59 17.71 -9.66
C GLN A 187 -21.13 18.06 -10.00
N PRO A 188 -20.16 17.29 -9.48
CA PRO A 188 -18.76 17.54 -9.77
C PRO A 188 -18.44 17.20 -11.22
N ARG A 189 -17.50 17.94 -11.82
CA ARG A 189 -16.92 17.57 -13.11
C ARG A 189 -15.92 16.44 -12.90
N ILE A 190 -16.30 15.23 -13.31
CA ILE A 190 -15.46 14.04 -13.19
C ILE A 190 -14.84 13.70 -14.55
N GLN A 191 -13.54 13.40 -14.55
CA GLN A 191 -12.84 12.78 -15.68
C GLN A 191 -12.44 11.35 -15.34
N VAL A 192 -12.60 10.43 -16.29
CA VAL A 192 -12.13 9.04 -16.21
C VAL A 192 -10.82 8.92 -16.98
N HIS A 193 -9.77 8.46 -16.31
CA HIS A 193 -8.41 8.38 -16.86
C HIS A 193 -7.92 6.94 -16.84
N SER A 194 -7.32 6.50 -17.94
CA SER A 194 -6.69 5.18 -18.06
C SER A 194 -5.34 5.29 -18.75
N ILE A 195 -4.42 4.39 -18.40
CA ILE A 195 -3.15 4.20 -19.11
C ILE A 195 -3.13 2.77 -19.65
N CYS A 196 -3.13 2.62 -20.98
CA CYS A 196 -3.03 1.32 -21.65
C CYS A 196 -1.76 1.24 -22.49
N HIS A 197 -0.61 1.57 -21.90
CA HIS A 197 0.68 1.49 -22.55
C HIS A 197 1.47 0.29 -22.02
N TYR A 198 1.64 -0.72 -22.87
CA TYR A 198 2.39 -1.94 -22.54
C TYR A 198 3.63 -2.03 -23.42
N ARG A 199 4.78 -2.27 -22.80
CA ARG A 199 6.00 -2.58 -23.55
C ARG A 199 5.85 -3.93 -24.24
N PRO A 200 6.43 -4.13 -25.44
CA PRO A 200 6.46 -5.44 -26.07
C PRO A 200 7.05 -6.49 -25.13
N ASP A 201 6.31 -7.58 -24.93
CA ASP A 201 6.71 -8.69 -24.08
C ASP A 201 7.30 -9.81 -24.95
N PRO A 202 8.61 -10.13 -24.83
CA PRO A 202 9.23 -11.22 -25.60
C PRO A 202 8.60 -12.60 -25.35
N SER A 203 7.94 -12.79 -24.20
CA SER A 203 7.34 -14.07 -23.80
C SER A 203 5.91 -14.25 -24.34
N ALA A 204 5.28 -13.20 -24.85
CA ALA A 204 3.93 -13.21 -25.40
C ALA A 204 3.91 -12.48 -26.75
N PRO A 205 4.25 -13.16 -27.87
CA PRO A 205 4.32 -12.52 -29.18
C PRO A 205 2.92 -12.05 -29.63
N GLY A 206 2.77 -10.73 -29.79
CA GLY A 206 1.53 -10.09 -30.25
C GLY A 206 1.37 -8.68 -29.67
N GLU A 207 0.41 -7.93 -30.19
CA GLU A 207 -0.04 -6.70 -29.55
C GLU A 207 -0.85 -7.05 -28.29
N CYS A 208 -0.63 -6.30 -27.21
CA CYS A 208 -1.44 -6.43 -25.99
C CYS A 208 -2.92 -6.23 -26.36
N PRO A 209 -3.83 -7.18 -26.02
CA PRO A 209 -5.24 -7.09 -26.39
C PRO A 209 -6.05 -6.18 -25.46
N LEU A 210 -5.47 -5.74 -24.34
CA LEU A 210 -6.17 -4.97 -23.32
C LEU A 210 -6.71 -3.62 -23.83
N PRO A 211 -5.96 -2.79 -24.57
CA PRO A 211 -6.50 -1.53 -25.11
C PRO A 211 -7.79 -1.75 -25.92
N GLN A 212 -7.85 -2.80 -26.74
CA GLN A 212 -9.04 -3.11 -27.57
C GLN A 212 -10.22 -3.62 -26.75
N LEU A 213 -9.98 -4.17 -25.55
CA LEU A 213 -11.02 -4.68 -24.65
C LEU A 213 -11.51 -3.61 -23.67
N SER A 214 -10.60 -2.88 -23.03
CA SER A 214 -10.91 -1.96 -21.93
C SER A 214 -11.34 -0.59 -22.39
N GLU A 215 -10.74 -0.04 -23.45
CA GLU A 215 -11.08 1.29 -23.94
C GLU A 215 -12.57 1.41 -24.31
N PRO A 216 -13.19 0.47 -25.06
CA PRO A 216 -14.62 0.55 -25.36
C PRO A 216 -15.49 0.47 -24.10
N ASN A 217 -15.10 -0.32 -23.10
CA ASN A 217 -15.80 -0.43 -21.83
C ASN A 217 -15.73 0.88 -21.03
N HIS A 218 -14.54 1.43 -20.86
CA HIS A 218 -14.32 2.68 -20.13
C HIS A 218 -15.01 3.86 -20.79
N ARG A 219 -14.88 3.97 -22.11
CA ARG A 219 -15.50 5.04 -22.92
C ARG A 219 -17.02 4.98 -22.83
N ALA A 220 -17.62 3.80 -22.99
CA ALA A 220 -19.07 3.67 -22.97
C ALA A 220 -19.67 3.94 -21.57
N TYR A 221 -18.98 3.54 -20.49
CA TYR A 221 -19.38 3.94 -19.13
C TYR A 221 -19.29 5.46 -18.93
N ALA A 222 -18.18 6.08 -19.34
CA ALA A 222 -17.99 7.52 -19.22
C ALA A 222 -19.06 8.30 -20.01
N GLU A 223 -19.33 7.91 -21.25
CA GLU A 223 -20.36 8.51 -22.10
C GLU A 223 -21.76 8.40 -21.49
N ARG A 224 -22.12 7.23 -20.93
CA ARG A 224 -23.41 7.00 -20.28
C ARG A 224 -23.69 7.99 -19.14
N HIS A 225 -22.66 8.36 -18.39
CA HIS A 225 -22.78 9.25 -17.23
C HIS A 225 -22.33 10.69 -17.50
N GLY A 226 -21.96 11.02 -18.73
CA GLY A 226 -21.51 12.36 -19.10
C GLY A 226 -20.12 12.74 -18.58
N TYR A 227 -19.27 11.75 -18.25
CA TYR A 227 -17.88 11.98 -17.86
C TYR A 227 -17.00 12.10 -19.10
N LYS A 228 -15.96 12.93 -19.03
CA LYS A 228 -14.91 12.95 -20.06
C LYS A 228 -13.95 11.79 -19.82
N TYR A 229 -13.73 10.99 -20.85
CA TYR A 229 -12.76 9.89 -20.83
C TYR A 229 -11.44 10.31 -21.50
N VAL A 230 -10.32 10.01 -20.84
CA VAL A 230 -8.97 10.32 -21.32
C VAL A 230 -8.11 9.05 -21.26
N LEU A 231 -7.80 8.50 -22.44
CA LEU A 231 -6.82 7.44 -22.58
C LEU A 231 -5.43 8.04 -22.81
N HIS A 232 -4.49 7.75 -21.93
CA HIS A 232 -3.09 8.18 -22.05
C HIS A 232 -2.30 7.15 -22.85
N THR A 233 -1.93 7.51 -24.08
CA THR A 233 -1.11 6.68 -24.97
C THR A 233 0.38 6.99 -24.86
N GLU A 234 0.72 8.18 -24.34
CA GLU A 234 2.07 8.63 -24.05
C GLU A 234 2.28 8.69 -22.54
N LEU A 235 3.44 8.24 -22.07
CA LEU A 235 3.77 8.22 -20.65
C LEU A 235 4.61 9.46 -20.27
N PRO A 236 4.25 10.19 -19.20
CA PRO A 236 5.12 11.18 -18.59
C PRO A 236 6.50 10.64 -18.19
N LEU A 237 6.58 9.35 -17.85
CA LEU A 237 7.82 8.64 -17.54
C LEU A 237 8.04 7.48 -18.53
N PRO A 238 8.49 7.75 -19.76
CA PRO A 238 8.61 6.72 -20.81
C PRO A 238 9.59 5.60 -20.44
N ASP A 239 10.61 5.93 -19.63
CA ASP A 239 11.63 4.99 -19.17
C ASP A 239 11.18 4.11 -18.00
N ARG A 240 10.00 4.37 -17.42
CA ARG A 240 9.41 3.56 -16.34
C ARG A 240 8.18 2.79 -16.79
N GLU A 241 7.77 1.83 -15.98
CA GLU A 241 6.51 1.11 -16.16
C GLU A 241 5.32 2.07 -15.99
N ALA A 242 4.24 1.82 -16.74
CA ALA A 242 3.09 2.70 -16.87
C ALA A 242 2.45 3.11 -15.53
N HIS A 243 2.44 2.22 -14.54
CA HIS A 243 1.83 2.50 -13.23
C HIS A 243 2.53 3.63 -12.46
N TYR A 244 3.82 3.91 -12.73
CA TYR A 244 4.52 5.06 -12.16
C TYR A 244 4.13 6.39 -12.82
N SER A 245 3.26 6.38 -13.83
CA SER A 245 2.75 7.61 -14.45
C SER A 245 1.38 8.02 -13.91
N LYS A 246 0.69 7.17 -13.14
CA LYS A 246 -0.69 7.42 -12.66
C LYS A 246 -0.82 8.75 -11.90
N MET A 247 0.05 8.96 -10.91
CA MET A 247 0.06 10.18 -10.10
C MET A 247 0.37 11.43 -10.94
N LEU A 248 1.21 11.31 -11.97
CA LEU A 248 1.58 12.42 -12.85
C LEU A 248 0.46 12.79 -13.82
N VAL A 249 -0.21 11.81 -14.43
CA VAL A 249 -1.32 12.09 -15.34
C VAL A 249 -2.52 12.70 -14.59
N ILE A 250 -2.75 12.30 -13.35
CA ILE A 250 -3.77 12.93 -12.48
C ILE A 250 -3.36 14.36 -12.14
N HIS A 251 -2.10 14.58 -11.73
CA HIS A 251 -1.58 15.92 -11.40
C HIS A 251 -1.67 16.87 -12.61
N GLN A 252 -1.25 16.42 -13.79
CA GLN A 252 -1.37 17.17 -15.04
C GLN A 252 -2.82 17.48 -15.41
N ALA A 253 -3.75 16.54 -15.21
CA ALA A 253 -5.17 16.76 -15.45
C ALA A 253 -5.70 17.91 -14.58
N PHE A 254 -5.31 17.95 -13.31
CA PHE A 254 -5.65 19.07 -12.44
C PHE A 254 -5.02 20.38 -12.92
N LEU A 255 -3.79 20.40 -13.40
CA LEU A 255 -3.18 21.65 -13.87
C LEU A 255 -3.66 22.13 -15.25
N SER A 256 -4.48 21.33 -15.95
CA SER A 256 -4.96 21.65 -17.29
C SER A 256 -6.01 22.79 -17.32
N ALA A 257 -6.19 23.41 -18.49
CA ALA A 257 -7.20 24.44 -18.71
C ALA A 257 -8.64 23.91 -18.47
N GLU A 258 -8.88 22.64 -18.76
CA GLU A 258 -10.14 21.94 -18.52
C GLU A 258 -10.07 21.12 -17.21
N SER A 259 -9.44 21.68 -16.17
CA SER A 259 -9.24 20.98 -14.90
C SER A 259 -10.55 20.40 -14.33
N PRO A 260 -10.60 19.09 -14.02
CA PRO A 260 -11.77 18.49 -13.40
C PRO A 260 -11.79 18.75 -11.88
N ASP A 261 -12.95 18.52 -11.27
CA ASP A 261 -13.09 18.53 -9.81
C ASP A 261 -12.64 17.19 -9.24
N TRP A 262 -12.81 16.11 -10.00
CA TRP A 262 -12.36 14.76 -9.67
C TRP A 262 -11.77 14.03 -10.86
N VAL A 263 -10.73 13.23 -10.61
CA VAL A 263 -10.26 12.20 -11.53
C VAL A 263 -10.58 10.83 -10.94
N PHE A 264 -11.26 9.99 -11.73
CA PHE A 264 -11.31 8.57 -11.51
C PHE A 264 -10.24 7.91 -12.38
N PHE A 265 -9.22 7.34 -11.75
CA PHE A 265 -8.24 6.53 -12.46
C PHE A 265 -8.69 5.07 -12.47
N ILE A 266 -8.58 4.40 -13.62
CA ILE A 266 -8.84 2.97 -13.77
C ILE A 266 -7.73 2.31 -14.62
N ASP A 267 -7.21 1.19 -14.14
CA ASP A 267 -6.20 0.40 -14.84
C ASP A 267 -6.79 -0.25 -16.09
N CYS A 268 -5.90 -0.53 -17.06
CA CYS A 268 -6.31 -1.09 -18.35
C CYS A 268 -6.85 -2.53 -18.26
N ASP A 269 -6.54 -3.24 -17.18
CA ASP A 269 -7.01 -4.57 -16.84
C ASP A 269 -8.14 -4.54 -15.78
N ALA A 270 -8.79 -3.39 -15.58
CA ALA A 270 -10.00 -3.24 -14.78
C ALA A 270 -11.19 -2.83 -15.66
N PHE A 271 -12.38 -3.39 -15.42
CA PHE A 271 -13.56 -3.17 -16.25
C PHE A 271 -14.76 -2.77 -15.41
N PHE A 272 -15.51 -1.76 -15.86
CA PHE A 272 -16.82 -1.44 -15.29
C PHE A 272 -17.80 -2.60 -15.56
N THR A 273 -18.41 -3.12 -14.50
CA THR A 273 -19.37 -4.23 -14.55
C THR A 273 -20.74 -3.90 -13.98
N ASP A 274 -20.90 -2.74 -13.34
CA ASP A 274 -22.21 -2.15 -13.07
C ASP A 274 -22.32 -0.80 -13.78
N PRO A 275 -23.10 -0.71 -14.88
CA PRO A 275 -23.27 0.54 -15.62
C PRO A 275 -24.20 1.54 -14.93
N HIS A 276 -24.90 1.16 -13.85
CA HIS A 276 -25.91 2.00 -13.20
C HIS A 276 -25.37 2.79 -12.00
N THR A 277 -24.37 2.24 -11.31
CA THR A 277 -23.67 2.98 -10.25
C THR A 277 -22.93 4.16 -10.87
N ARG A 278 -23.12 5.33 -10.27
CA ARG A 278 -22.41 6.56 -10.64
C ARG A 278 -21.20 6.76 -9.74
N LEU A 279 -20.16 7.43 -10.26
CA LEU A 279 -19.00 7.80 -9.44
C LEU A 279 -19.41 8.74 -8.29
N GLU A 280 -20.39 9.61 -8.51
CA GLU A 280 -20.95 10.46 -7.46
C GLU A 280 -21.59 9.65 -6.33
N ASP A 281 -22.23 8.52 -6.63
CA ASP A 281 -22.85 7.68 -5.60
C ASP A 281 -21.79 7.06 -4.68
N ILE A 282 -20.65 6.65 -5.25
CA ILE A 282 -19.49 6.18 -4.48
C ILE A 282 -18.93 7.33 -3.63
N LEU A 283 -18.73 8.52 -4.23
CA LEU A 283 -18.28 9.71 -3.50
C LEU A 283 -19.21 10.03 -2.32
N ALA A 284 -20.52 10.05 -2.52
CA ALA A 284 -21.50 10.30 -1.46
C ALA A 284 -21.46 9.24 -0.36
N THR A 285 -21.36 7.96 -0.73
CA THR A 285 -21.30 6.82 0.21
C THR A 285 -20.12 6.91 1.19
N TYR A 286 -19.01 7.49 0.74
CA TYR A 286 -17.79 7.67 1.54
C TYR A 286 -17.59 9.12 2.01
N GLY A 287 -18.65 9.93 2.01
CA GLY A 287 -18.66 11.26 2.62
C GLY A 287 -18.02 12.38 1.78
N ALA A 288 -17.66 12.10 0.53
CA ALA A 288 -16.96 13.02 -0.36
C ALA A 288 -17.90 13.96 -1.15
N ALA A 289 -19.19 14.01 -0.81
CA ALA A 289 -20.15 14.96 -1.40
C ALA A 289 -20.01 16.41 -0.89
N GLY A 290 -19.30 16.61 0.22
CA GLY A 290 -19.00 17.93 0.79
C GLY A 290 -17.51 18.05 1.16
N ALA A 291 -17.21 18.66 2.30
CA ALA A 291 -15.83 18.82 2.83
C ALA A 291 -15.16 17.51 3.33
N GLY A 292 -15.62 16.35 2.85
CA GLY A 292 -15.05 15.06 3.17
C GLY A 292 -13.75 14.77 2.40
N PRO A 293 -13.36 13.48 2.28
CA PRO A 293 -12.05 13.08 1.79
C PRO A 293 -11.80 13.53 0.34
N ASP A 294 -10.53 13.71 0.02
CA ASP A 294 -10.03 14.07 -1.31
C ASP A 294 -9.46 12.86 -2.06
N PHE A 295 -9.14 11.76 -1.37
CA PHE A 295 -8.58 10.55 -1.97
C PHE A 295 -9.34 9.31 -1.50
N LEU A 296 -9.94 8.58 -2.44
CA LEU A 296 -10.62 7.32 -2.17
C LEU A 296 -9.93 6.19 -2.94
N VAL A 297 -9.59 5.12 -2.22
CA VAL A 297 -8.92 3.95 -2.77
C VAL A 297 -9.43 2.71 -2.06
N ALA A 298 -9.49 1.58 -2.78
CA ALA A 298 -9.91 0.33 -2.16
C ALA A 298 -8.83 -0.21 -1.21
N GLU A 299 -9.27 -0.69 -0.04
CA GLU A 299 -8.43 -1.47 0.88
C GLU A 299 -8.53 -2.95 0.54
N ASP A 300 -7.41 -3.66 0.58
CA ASP A 300 -7.34 -5.11 0.54
C ASP A 300 -6.34 -5.60 1.62
N PRO A 301 -6.18 -6.92 1.84
CA PRO A 301 -5.22 -7.44 2.80
C PRO A 301 -3.78 -6.94 2.60
N GLY A 302 -3.37 -6.65 1.37
CA GLY A 302 -2.07 -6.08 1.03
C GLY A 302 -1.89 -4.60 1.40
N GLY A 303 -2.96 -3.88 1.72
CA GLY A 303 -2.93 -2.45 2.06
C GLY A 303 -3.95 -1.67 1.26
N ILE A 304 -3.60 -1.32 0.03
CA ILE A 304 -4.49 -0.64 -0.92
C ILE A 304 -4.18 -1.13 -2.33
N ASN A 305 -5.15 -0.97 -3.24
CA ASN A 305 -4.92 -1.14 -4.66
C ASN A 305 -5.30 0.11 -5.46
N THR A 306 -4.31 0.69 -6.13
CA THR A 306 -4.40 1.93 -6.93
C THR A 306 -4.75 1.67 -8.39
N GLY A 307 -5.17 0.46 -8.75
CA GLY A 307 -5.73 0.16 -10.06
C GLY A 307 -7.09 0.79 -10.28
N THR A 308 -7.77 1.19 -9.20
CA THR A 308 -8.86 2.17 -9.26
C THR A 308 -8.76 3.14 -8.10
N MET A 309 -8.90 4.44 -8.37
CA MET A 309 -8.90 5.46 -7.31
C MET A 309 -9.64 6.72 -7.75
N LEU A 310 -10.23 7.42 -6.79
CA LEU A 310 -10.82 8.75 -6.98
C LEU A 310 -9.93 9.78 -6.29
N VAL A 311 -9.57 10.84 -7.01
CA VAL A 311 -8.78 11.96 -6.47
C VAL A 311 -9.53 13.26 -6.73
N ARG A 312 -9.74 14.07 -5.70
CA ARG A 312 -10.32 15.41 -5.80
C ARG A 312 -9.22 16.41 -6.13
N ARG A 313 -9.53 17.39 -6.97
CA ARG A 313 -8.68 18.56 -7.12
C ARG A 313 -8.69 19.38 -5.81
N SER A 314 -7.58 19.37 -5.09
CA SER A 314 -7.35 20.18 -3.90
C SER A 314 -5.87 20.51 -3.76
N GLU A 315 -5.55 21.53 -2.95
CA GLU A 315 -4.15 21.83 -2.61
C GLU A 315 -3.47 20.60 -1.98
N TRP A 316 -4.20 19.89 -1.11
CA TRP A 316 -3.70 18.66 -0.51
C TRP A 316 -3.35 17.61 -1.56
N SER A 317 -4.23 17.37 -2.54
CA SER A 317 -4.01 16.34 -3.57
C SER A 317 -2.84 16.68 -4.50
N LEU A 318 -2.65 17.96 -4.85
CA LEU A 318 -1.49 18.38 -5.65
C LEU A 318 -0.18 18.07 -4.93
N VAL A 319 -0.06 18.46 -3.66
CA VAL A 319 1.15 18.17 -2.87
C VAL A 319 1.29 16.67 -2.58
N PHE A 320 0.19 15.96 -2.33
CA PHE A 320 0.19 14.51 -2.12
C PHE A 320 0.73 13.75 -3.34
N LEU A 321 0.22 14.04 -4.54
CA LEU A 321 0.66 13.41 -5.78
C LEU A 321 2.14 13.72 -6.09
N GLU A 322 2.61 14.94 -5.78
CA GLU A 322 4.03 15.29 -5.89
C GLU A 322 4.91 14.49 -4.93
N ARG A 323 4.49 14.31 -3.66
CA ARG A 323 5.22 13.46 -2.72
C ARG A 323 5.23 12.01 -3.16
N VAL A 324 4.10 11.49 -3.62
CA VAL A 324 4.02 10.13 -4.17
C VAL A 324 4.98 9.99 -5.35
N ALA A 325 4.97 10.90 -6.33
CA ALA A 325 5.84 10.86 -7.49
C ALA A 325 7.35 10.85 -7.14
N ASN A 326 7.72 11.52 -6.04
CA ASN A 326 9.10 11.59 -5.54
C ASN A 326 9.41 10.53 -4.46
N SER A 327 8.49 9.62 -4.17
CA SER A 327 8.66 8.65 -3.10
C SER A 327 9.73 7.60 -3.47
N GLY A 328 10.69 7.42 -2.57
CA GLY A 328 11.67 6.32 -2.64
C GLY A 328 11.07 4.95 -2.28
N PHE A 329 9.79 4.89 -1.86
CA PHE A 329 9.12 3.67 -1.41
C PHE A 329 8.48 2.83 -2.54
N ALA A 330 9.23 2.61 -3.62
CA ALA A 330 8.79 1.92 -4.84
C ALA A 330 9.13 0.42 -4.81
N VAL A 331 8.52 -0.33 -3.88
CA VAL A 331 8.79 -1.76 -3.67
C VAL A 331 7.77 -2.66 -4.35
N ALA A 332 6.48 -2.31 -4.23
CA ALA A 332 5.37 -3.03 -4.83
C ALA A 332 4.61 -2.04 -5.73
N TRP A 333 5.25 -1.72 -6.85
CA TRP A 333 4.76 -0.76 -7.85
C TRP A 333 4.45 0.62 -7.25
N ASP A 334 3.51 1.37 -7.83
CA ASP A 334 3.05 2.66 -7.32
C ASP A 334 2.21 2.52 -6.03
N GLN A 335 1.56 1.38 -5.83
CA GLN A 335 0.71 1.10 -4.67
C GLN A 335 1.46 1.31 -3.36
N SER A 336 2.70 0.82 -3.23
CA SER A 336 3.50 1.04 -2.02
C SER A 336 3.85 2.52 -1.82
N MET A 337 4.07 3.28 -2.90
CA MET A 337 4.37 4.71 -2.83
C MET A 337 3.18 5.50 -2.29
N PHE A 338 1.98 5.24 -2.80
CA PHE A 338 0.73 5.83 -2.29
C PHE A 338 0.50 5.43 -0.83
N PHE A 339 0.60 4.13 -0.52
CA PHE A 339 0.33 3.63 0.81
C PHE A 339 1.27 4.21 1.86
N TRP A 340 2.56 4.31 1.54
CA TRP A 340 3.54 4.96 2.41
C TRP A 340 3.19 6.43 2.68
N GLU A 341 2.87 7.21 1.65
CA GLU A 341 2.54 8.63 1.82
C GLU A 341 1.23 8.87 2.58
N ILE A 342 0.29 7.91 2.56
CA ILE A 342 -0.92 7.92 3.41
C ILE A 342 -0.57 7.66 4.87
N LEU A 343 0.27 6.66 5.13
CA LEU A 343 0.55 6.19 6.49
C LEU A 343 1.61 7.04 7.22
N ASN A 344 2.66 7.45 6.51
CA ASN A 344 3.85 8.09 7.07
C ASN A 344 3.56 9.28 8.00
N PRO A 345 2.65 10.22 7.67
CA PRO A 345 2.42 11.41 8.52
C PRO A 345 1.90 11.09 9.93
N SER A 346 1.30 9.92 10.14
CA SER A 346 0.63 9.59 11.41
C SER A 346 1.00 8.25 12.00
N LEU A 347 1.55 7.30 11.23
CA LEU A 347 1.81 5.96 11.73
C LEU A 347 3.07 5.91 12.61
N LEU A 348 4.21 6.37 12.12
CA LEU A 348 5.49 6.23 12.84
C LEU A 348 5.88 7.46 13.69
N PRO A 349 5.61 8.72 13.26
CA PRO A 349 5.99 9.90 14.04
C PRO A 349 5.11 10.16 15.28
N LYS A 350 3.87 9.65 15.31
CA LYS A 350 2.96 9.86 16.45
C LYS A 350 3.16 8.76 17.48
N VAL A 351 3.70 9.17 18.64
CA VAL A 351 3.78 8.35 19.85
C VAL A 351 2.35 7.95 20.26
N PRO A 352 2.04 6.64 20.37
CA PRO A 352 0.78 6.18 20.92
C PRO A 352 0.46 6.89 22.24
N GLU A 353 -0.77 7.41 22.37
CA GLU A 353 -1.26 7.91 23.65
C GLU A 353 -1.86 6.76 24.47
N ARG A 354 -1.73 6.85 25.79
CA ARG A 354 -2.22 5.82 26.71
C ARG A 354 -3.75 5.79 26.83
N SER A 355 -4.45 6.79 26.31
CA SER A 355 -5.90 6.97 26.44
C SER A 355 -6.68 6.59 25.18
N THR A 356 -7.63 5.68 25.38
CA THR A 356 -8.72 5.19 24.51
C THR A 356 -8.37 4.10 23.50
N VAL A 357 -9.03 2.96 23.72
CA VAL A 357 -8.91 1.61 23.15
C VAL A 357 -9.36 1.54 21.67
N ALA A 358 -9.48 2.68 20.96
CA ALA A 358 -10.13 2.70 19.64
C ALA A 358 -9.35 3.39 18.51
N THR A 359 -8.53 4.42 18.74
CA THR A 359 -7.83 5.09 17.62
C THR A 359 -6.49 5.68 18.04
N ASP A 360 -5.49 4.83 18.27
CA ASP A 360 -4.09 5.27 18.37
C ASP A 360 -3.47 5.61 17.01
N TYR A 361 -4.20 5.27 15.94
CA TYR A 361 -3.93 5.67 14.57
C TYR A 361 -5.27 5.92 13.86
N SER A 362 -5.34 7.04 13.15
CA SER A 362 -6.40 7.37 12.20
C SER A 362 -5.75 7.76 10.90
N LEU A 363 -6.40 7.40 9.79
CA LEU A 363 -6.01 7.88 8.46
C LEU A 363 -6.07 9.42 8.42
N PRO A 364 -5.28 10.07 7.54
CA PRO A 364 -5.49 11.48 7.20
C PRO A 364 -6.96 11.71 6.84
N LYS A 365 -7.54 12.84 7.26
CA LYS A 365 -8.96 13.15 6.99
C LYS A 365 -9.27 13.25 5.49
N GLU A 366 -8.25 13.51 4.69
CA GLU A 366 -8.31 13.60 3.24
C GLU A 366 -8.37 12.22 2.57
N VAL A 367 -8.13 11.13 3.30
CA VAL A 367 -8.10 9.77 2.76
C VAL A 367 -9.27 8.96 3.29
N ALA A 368 -10.00 8.30 2.40
CA ALA A 368 -10.98 7.29 2.75
C ALA A 368 -10.67 5.97 2.06
N LEU A 369 -10.67 4.90 2.86
CA LEU A 369 -10.62 3.55 2.34
C LEU A 369 -12.04 3.12 1.93
N VAL A 370 -12.12 2.42 0.80
CA VAL A 370 -13.35 1.97 0.17
C VAL A 370 -13.40 0.44 0.15
N HIS A 371 -14.58 -0.14 0.36
CA HIS A 371 -14.75 -1.59 0.20
C HIS A 371 -14.55 -1.98 -1.28
N GLN A 372 -13.83 -3.08 -1.53
CA GLN A 372 -13.47 -3.54 -2.88
C GLN A 372 -14.68 -3.69 -3.83
N ALA A 373 -15.83 -4.21 -3.39
CA ALA A 373 -17.06 -4.25 -4.19
C ALA A 373 -17.46 -2.91 -4.86
N HIS A 374 -17.11 -1.76 -4.26
CA HIS A 374 -17.45 -0.44 -4.79
C HIS A 374 -16.40 0.18 -5.70
N LEU A 375 -15.17 -0.36 -5.76
CA LEU A 375 -14.11 0.24 -6.57
C LEU A 375 -13.22 -0.79 -7.26
N ASN A 376 -12.88 -1.89 -6.60
CA ASN A 376 -11.72 -2.70 -6.96
C ASN A 376 -11.86 -4.19 -6.56
N ALA A 377 -12.90 -4.87 -7.05
CA ALA A 377 -13.12 -6.27 -6.73
C ALA A 377 -12.27 -7.18 -7.63
N PHE A 378 -11.59 -8.16 -7.03
CA PHE A 378 -10.62 -8.99 -7.74
C PHE A 378 -11.24 -10.25 -8.35
N VAL A 379 -10.56 -10.81 -9.34
CA VAL A 379 -10.87 -12.14 -9.86
C VAL A 379 -9.93 -13.20 -9.29
N PRO A 380 -10.32 -14.49 -9.32
CA PRO A 380 -9.38 -15.59 -9.12
C PRO A 380 -8.24 -15.55 -10.15
N PRO A 381 -7.01 -15.97 -9.80
CA PRO A 381 -6.63 -16.52 -8.48
C PRO A 381 -6.36 -15.45 -7.42
N ALA A 382 -6.17 -14.18 -7.81
CA ALA A 382 -5.74 -13.11 -6.89
C ALA A 382 -6.68 -12.87 -5.71
N SER A 383 -8.00 -12.97 -5.91
CA SER A 383 -8.97 -12.91 -4.81
C SER A 383 -8.69 -13.96 -3.73
N GLY A 384 -8.40 -15.20 -4.13
CA GLY A 384 -8.08 -16.30 -3.23
C GLY A 384 -6.68 -16.19 -2.63
N ASP A 385 -5.67 -15.99 -3.47
CA ASP A 385 -4.26 -15.96 -3.07
C ASP A 385 -3.97 -14.83 -2.07
N TRP A 386 -4.63 -13.69 -2.23
CA TRP A 386 -4.45 -12.53 -1.37
C TRP A 386 -5.54 -12.40 -0.30
N SER A 387 -6.47 -13.37 -0.22
CA SER A 387 -7.62 -13.32 0.70
C SER A 387 -8.47 -12.04 0.55
N ALA A 388 -8.51 -11.49 -0.67
CA ALA A 388 -9.22 -10.26 -1.01
C ALA A 388 -10.68 -10.54 -1.38
N HIS A 389 -11.49 -9.48 -1.49
CA HIS A 389 -12.86 -9.61 -1.96
C HIS A 389 -12.91 -10.04 -3.42
N GLU A 390 -13.50 -11.22 -3.64
CA GLU A 390 -13.79 -11.74 -4.97
C GLU A 390 -14.99 -11.03 -5.59
N TRP A 391 -14.84 -10.59 -6.83
CA TRP A 391 -15.88 -9.96 -7.62
C TRP A 391 -17.14 -10.81 -7.71
N ARG A 392 -18.28 -10.16 -7.55
CA ARG A 392 -19.62 -10.74 -7.71
C ARG A 392 -20.45 -9.91 -8.67
N PRO A 393 -21.46 -10.50 -9.33
CA PRO A 393 -22.43 -9.73 -10.10
C PRO A 393 -23.05 -8.61 -9.26
N GLY A 394 -23.00 -7.39 -9.77
CA GLY A 394 -23.44 -6.17 -9.08
C GLY A 394 -22.30 -5.36 -8.45
N ASP A 395 -21.08 -5.90 -8.36
CA ASP A 395 -19.92 -5.11 -7.99
C ASP A 395 -19.56 -4.11 -9.11
N PHE A 396 -19.04 -2.96 -8.72
CA PHE A 396 -18.85 -1.82 -9.62
C PHE A 396 -17.81 -2.08 -10.72
N VAL A 397 -16.64 -2.59 -10.31
CA VAL A 397 -15.51 -2.88 -11.19
C VAL A 397 -15.01 -4.29 -10.93
N ARG A 398 -14.72 -5.02 -12.01
CA ARG A 398 -14.00 -6.29 -12.02
C ARG A 398 -12.55 -6.03 -12.42
N HIS A 399 -11.62 -6.24 -11.51
CA HIS A 399 -10.20 -5.99 -11.71
C HIS A 399 -9.41 -7.30 -11.82
N PHE A 400 -8.58 -7.40 -12.86
CA PHE A 400 -7.71 -8.52 -13.17
C PHE A 400 -6.31 -8.38 -12.56
N ALA A 401 -6.20 -7.71 -11.40
CA ALA A 401 -4.95 -7.60 -10.65
C ALA A 401 -4.33 -8.98 -10.42
N GLY A 402 -3.06 -9.15 -10.78
CA GLY A 402 -2.36 -10.43 -10.65
C GLY A 402 -2.87 -11.55 -11.57
N CYS A 403 -3.74 -11.25 -12.55
CA CYS A 403 -4.24 -12.16 -13.57
C CYS A 403 -3.80 -11.66 -14.95
N PRO A 404 -2.54 -11.88 -15.35
CA PRO A 404 -1.97 -11.28 -16.56
C PRO A 404 -2.64 -11.79 -17.83
N TRP A 405 -2.81 -10.93 -18.84
CA TRP A 405 -3.46 -11.29 -20.11
C TRP A 405 -2.71 -12.37 -20.91
N GLN A 406 -1.43 -12.60 -20.60
CA GLN A 406 -0.62 -13.66 -21.17
C GLN A 406 -1.14 -15.06 -20.77
N GLU A 407 -1.83 -15.16 -19.64
CA GLU A 407 -2.47 -16.40 -19.21
C GLU A 407 -3.82 -16.58 -19.91
N SER A 408 -3.99 -17.71 -20.59
CA SER A 408 -5.19 -17.99 -21.40
C SER A 408 -6.48 -17.94 -20.60
N HIS A 409 -6.45 -18.38 -19.34
CA HIS A 409 -7.57 -18.29 -18.42
C HIS A 409 -7.96 -16.83 -18.12
N CYS A 410 -6.98 -16.00 -17.74
CA CYS A 410 -7.19 -14.57 -17.46
C CYS A 410 -7.73 -13.83 -18.68
N LEU A 411 -7.12 -14.02 -19.86
CA LEU A 411 -7.58 -13.39 -21.09
C LEU A 411 -9.00 -13.81 -21.48
N SER A 412 -9.36 -15.08 -21.26
CA SER A 412 -10.73 -15.55 -21.49
C SER A 412 -11.73 -14.81 -20.60
N LEU A 413 -11.42 -14.66 -19.31
CA LEU A 413 -12.27 -13.93 -18.37
C LEU A 413 -12.35 -12.42 -18.69
N MET A 414 -11.26 -11.80 -19.15
CA MET A 414 -11.26 -10.40 -19.60
C MET A 414 -12.18 -10.21 -20.81
N ARG A 415 -12.11 -11.11 -21.81
CA ARG A 415 -12.98 -11.09 -22.99
C ARG A 415 -14.45 -11.29 -22.63
N GLU A 416 -14.74 -12.25 -21.76
CA GLU A 416 -16.08 -12.48 -21.22
C GLU A 416 -16.62 -11.22 -20.55
N THR A 417 -15.82 -10.59 -19.68
CA THR A 417 -16.19 -9.38 -18.94
C THR A 417 -16.45 -8.21 -19.87
N ALA A 418 -15.56 -7.95 -20.81
CA ALA A 418 -15.72 -6.88 -21.79
C ALA A 418 -16.99 -7.07 -22.62
N PHE A 419 -17.26 -8.30 -23.07
CA PHE A 419 -18.47 -8.62 -23.83
C PHE A 419 -19.74 -8.44 -22.99
N ALA A 420 -19.77 -8.99 -21.77
CA ALA A 420 -20.94 -8.90 -20.89
C ALA A 420 -21.26 -7.46 -20.51
N ALA A 421 -20.25 -6.67 -20.15
CA ALA A 421 -20.43 -5.25 -19.81
C ALA A 421 -20.96 -4.45 -21.01
N GLN A 422 -20.49 -4.75 -22.22
CA GLN A 422 -21.00 -4.10 -23.43
C GLN A 422 -22.48 -4.44 -23.71
N GLN A 423 -22.95 -5.64 -23.38
CA GLN A 423 -24.37 -6.00 -23.49
C GLN A 423 -25.22 -5.25 -22.45
N GLN A 424 -24.75 -5.17 -21.21
CA GLN A 424 -25.45 -4.44 -20.15
C GLN A 424 -25.56 -2.94 -20.44
N LEU A 425 -24.58 -2.36 -21.13
CA LEU A 425 -24.64 -0.95 -21.54
C LEU A 425 -25.67 -0.67 -22.64
N LYS A 426 -26.02 -1.68 -23.46
CA LYS A 426 -27.03 -1.59 -24.51
C LYS A 426 -28.45 -1.82 -24.02
N ALA A 427 -28.60 -2.53 -22.89
CA ALA A 427 -29.86 -2.72 -22.18
C ALA A 427 -30.19 -1.50 -21.31
#